data_AF-A0A7X8W4K2-F1
#
_entry.id   AF-A0A7X8W4K2-F1
#
_cell.length_a   1.000
_cell.length_b   1.000
_cell.length_c   1.000
_cell.angle_alpha   90.00
_cell.angle_beta   90.00
_cell.angle_gamma   90.00
#
_symmetry.space_group_name_H-M   'P 1'
#
loop_
_entity.id
_entity.type
_entity.pdbx_description
1 polymer ?
#
loop_
_entity_poly.entity_id
_entity_poly.type
_entity_poly.pdbx_seq_one_letter_code
_entity_poly.pdbx_strand_id
1 'polypeptide(L)'
;NKRELEMINKVKQDPDAKSFVEDGAKELVRAETIIEVRKALATLPEKLRTVLILKEYGQLDYKEIGQVLGVSESNVKVRVFRARKKLEEILTPEDTHVY
;
A
#
# COMPACT_ATOMS: atom_id res chain seq x y z
N ASN A 1 -33.63 -25.43 -9.71
CA ASN A 1 -34.42 -25.94 -10.86
C ASN A 1 -33.57 -25.87 -12.14
N LYS A 2 -33.77 -26.71 -13.19
CA LYS A 2 -32.85 -26.79 -14.37
C LYS A 2 -32.67 -25.44 -15.09
N ARG A 3 -33.71 -24.60 -15.10
CA ARG A 3 -33.73 -23.23 -15.64
C ARG A 3 -32.87 -22.22 -14.87
N GLU A 4 -32.76 -22.32 -13.54
CA GLU A 4 -31.91 -21.41 -12.74
C GLU A 4 -30.43 -21.66 -12.99
N LEU A 5 -30.04 -22.95 -13.07
CA LEU A 5 -28.67 -23.36 -13.36
C LEU A 5 -28.21 -22.87 -14.74
N GLU A 6 -29.09 -22.89 -15.74
CA GLU A 6 -28.80 -22.32 -17.06
C GLU A 6 -28.60 -20.80 -17.01
N MET A 7 -29.42 -20.05 -16.26
CA MET A 7 -29.27 -18.60 -16.15
C MET A 7 -27.99 -18.20 -15.42
N ILE A 8 -27.62 -18.89 -14.33
CA ILE A 8 -26.36 -18.64 -13.61
C ILE A 8 -25.14 -18.93 -14.50
N ASN A 9 -25.20 -20.00 -15.30
CA ASN A 9 -24.11 -20.35 -16.21
C ASN A 9 -23.99 -19.34 -17.37
N LYS A 10 -25.12 -18.83 -17.87
CA LYS A 10 -25.16 -17.81 -18.92
C LYS A 10 -24.57 -16.48 -18.45
N VAL A 11 -24.85 -16.05 -17.22
CA VAL A 11 -24.25 -14.87 -16.59
C VAL A 11 -22.74 -15.04 -16.37
N LYS A 12 -22.28 -16.24 -16.02
CA LYS A 12 -20.84 -16.53 -15.87
C LYS A 12 -20.06 -16.58 -17.18
N GLN A 13 -20.73 -16.85 -18.30
CA GLN A 13 -20.12 -16.96 -19.63
C GLN A 13 -20.25 -15.69 -20.48
N ASP A 14 -21.03 -14.71 -20.00
CA ASP A 14 -21.11 -13.39 -20.61
C ASP A 14 -19.80 -12.61 -20.32
N PRO A 15 -18.98 -12.33 -21.34
CA PRO A 15 -17.71 -11.64 -21.17
C PRO A 15 -17.88 -10.20 -20.66
N ASP A 16 -19.03 -9.57 -20.93
CA ASP A 16 -19.35 -8.24 -20.39
C ASP A 16 -19.67 -8.36 -18.90
N ALA A 17 -20.55 -9.28 -18.50
CA ALA A 17 -20.87 -9.49 -17.08
C ALA A 17 -19.64 -9.91 -16.24
N LYS A 18 -18.74 -10.72 -16.83
CA LYS A 18 -17.49 -11.13 -16.18
C LYS A 18 -16.51 -9.98 -16.03
N SER A 19 -16.36 -9.12 -17.04
CA SER A 19 -15.45 -7.96 -16.97
C SER A 19 -15.91 -6.93 -15.93
N PHE A 20 -17.20 -6.62 -15.86
CA PHE A 20 -17.75 -5.71 -14.83
C PHE A 20 -17.51 -6.22 -13.41
N VAL A 21 -17.66 -7.52 -13.17
CA VAL A 21 -17.40 -8.14 -11.86
C VAL A 21 -15.91 -8.14 -11.54
N GLU A 22 -15.04 -8.48 -12.49
CA GLU A 22 -13.60 -8.44 -12.30
C GLU A 22 -13.09 -7.01 -12.04
N ASP A 23 -13.62 -6.02 -12.73
CA ASP A 23 -13.23 -4.63 -12.57
C ASP A 23 -13.74 -4.03 -11.26
N GLY A 24 -14.97 -4.38 -10.85
CA GLY A 24 -15.49 -4.05 -9.53
C GLY A 24 -14.66 -4.68 -8.39
N ALA A 25 -14.28 -5.96 -8.54
CA ALA A 25 -13.44 -6.65 -7.58
C ALA A 25 -12.03 -6.04 -7.50
N LYS A 26 -11.41 -5.68 -8.64
CA LYS A 26 -10.11 -4.98 -8.66
C LYS A 26 -10.19 -3.64 -7.95
N GLU A 27 -11.26 -2.87 -8.16
CA GLU A 27 -11.40 -1.57 -7.53
C GLU A 27 -11.62 -1.68 -6.02
N LEU A 28 -12.36 -2.69 -5.56
CA LEU A 28 -12.51 -2.99 -4.13
C LEU A 28 -11.16 -3.37 -3.49
N VAL A 29 -10.41 -4.28 -4.13
CA VAL A 29 -9.06 -4.69 -3.65
C VAL A 29 -8.11 -3.50 -3.58
N ARG A 30 -8.16 -2.58 -4.56
CA ARG A 30 -7.37 -1.34 -4.51
C ARG A 30 -7.77 -0.46 -3.35
N ALA A 31 -9.07 -0.27 -3.11
CA ALA A 31 -9.56 0.55 -2.00
C ALA A 31 -9.12 -0.03 -0.65
N GLU A 32 -9.20 -1.36 -0.48
CA GLU A 32 -8.71 -2.06 0.71
C GLU A 32 -7.19 -1.88 0.89
N THR A 33 -6.41 -2.06 -0.18
CA THR A 33 -4.95 -1.84 -0.17
C THR A 33 -4.59 -0.42 0.27
N ILE A 34 -5.31 0.59 -0.26
CA ILE A 34 -5.09 2.01 0.12
C ILE A 34 -5.37 2.22 1.61
N ILE A 35 -6.42 1.61 2.15
CA ILE A 35 -6.77 1.71 3.57
C ILE A 35 -5.68 1.08 4.44
N GLU A 36 -5.17 -0.09 4.07
CA GLU A 36 -4.08 -0.78 4.79
C GLU A 36 -2.78 0.02 4.78
N VAL A 37 -2.35 0.52 3.62
CA VAL A 37 -1.16 1.38 3.51
C VAL A 37 -1.30 2.64 4.36
N ARG A 38 -2.48 3.28 4.36
CA ARG A 38 -2.73 4.47 5.21
C ARG A 38 -2.65 4.13 6.70
N LYS A 39 -3.21 2.99 7.12
CA LYS A 39 -3.11 2.53 8.51
C LYS A 39 -1.65 2.23 8.88
N ALA A 40 -0.90 1.56 8.02
CA ALA A 40 0.51 1.26 8.25
C ALA A 40 1.38 2.53 8.33
N LEU A 41 1.13 3.52 7.47
CA LEU A 41 1.79 4.82 7.57
C LEU A 41 1.47 5.51 8.90
N ALA A 42 0.24 5.38 9.41
CA ALA A 42 -0.18 6.00 10.66
C ALA A 42 0.48 5.38 11.91
N THR A 43 0.91 4.12 11.86
CA THR A 43 1.60 3.44 12.97
C THR A 43 3.10 3.70 13.00
N LEU A 44 3.67 4.29 11.94
CA LEU A 44 5.07 4.71 11.95
C LEU A 44 5.33 5.81 12.98
N PRO A 45 6.47 5.78 13.68
CA PRO A 45 6.96 6.93 14.44
C PRO A 45 7.01 8.18 13.55
N GLU A 46 6.58 9.31 14.10
CA GLU A 46 6.42 10.56 13.35
C GLU A 46 7.66 10.92 12.52
N LYS A 47 8.86 10.84 13.11
CA LYS A 47 10.12 11.15 12.43
C LYS A 47 10.41 10.26 11.20
N LEU A 48 9.92 9.02 11.19
CA LEU A 48 10.06 8.08 10.08
C LEU A 48 8.99 8.32 9.01
N ARG A 49 7.75 8.59 9.45
CA ARG A 49 6.65 8.96 8.56
C ARG A 49 6.94 10.25 7.80
N THR A 50 7.43 11.28 8.49
CA THR A 50 7.71 12.60 7.90
C THR A 50 8.75 12.52 6.78
N VAL A 51 9.84 11.77 6.96
CA VAL A 51 10.86 11.64 5.90
C VAL A 51 10.33 10.90 4.67
N LEU A 52 9.43 9.92 4.85
CA LEU A 52 8.76 9.23 3.74
C LEU A 52 7.81 10.16 3.00
N ILE A 53 6.99 10.93 3.72
CA ILE A 53 6.04 11.85 3.08
C ILE A 53 6.79 12.88 2.25
N LEU A 54 7.84 13.50 2.81
CA LEU A 54 8.65 14.47 2.07
C LEU A 54 9.36 13.84 0.87
N LYS A 55 9.79 12.58 0.97
CA LYS A 55 10.46 11.88 -0.12
C LYS A 55 9.51 11.51 -1.26
N GLU A 56 8.38 10.89 -0.95
CA GLU A 56 7.49 10.30 -1.96
C GLU A 56 6.48 11.33 -2.50
N TYR A 57 5.90 12.16 -1.62
CA TYR A 57 4.93 13.18 -2.03
C TYR A 57 5.56 14.55 -2.25
N GLY A 58 6.50 14.93 -1.40
CA GLY A 58 7.25 16.18 -1.55
C GLY A 58 8.27 16.15 -2.69
N GLN A 59 8.56 14.96 -3.24
CA GLN A 59 9.58 14.72 -4.28
C GLN A 59 10.96 15.29 -3.94
N LEU A 60 11.24 15.51 -2.66
CA LEU A 60 12.49 16.09 -2.20
C LEU A 60 13.62 15.05 -2.22
N ASP A 61 14.82 15.50 -2.52
CA ASP A 61 16.02 14.69 -2.33
C ASP A 61 16.41 14.61 -0.84
N TYR A 62 17.37 13.74 -0.50
CA TYR A 62 17.76 13.55 0.90
C TYR A 62 18.41 14.78 1.53
N LYS A 63 19.08 15.61 0.72
CA LYS A 63 19.76 16.82 1.18
C LYS A 63 18.73 17.90 1.49
N GLU A 64 17.75 18.10 0.61
CA GLU A 64 16.62 19.02 0.80
C GLU A 64 15.80 18.63 2.03
N ILE A 65 15.48 17.35 2.21
CA ILE A 65 14.79 16.86 3.40
C ILE A 65 15.61 17.15 4.67
N GLY A 66 16.94 16.99 4.61
CA GLY A 66 17.83 17.30 5.72
C GLY A 66 17.78 18.78 6.10
N GLN A 67 17.78 19.66 5.11
CA GLN A 67 17.64 21.11 5.29
C GLN A 67 16.28 21.47 5.91
N VAL A 68 15.18 20.91 5.41
CA VAL A 68 13.82 21.14 5.94
C VAL A 68 13.68 20.68 7.39
N LEU A 69 14.28 19.55 7.74
CA LEU A 69 14.14 18.94 9.07
C LEU A 69 15.25 19.32 10.06
N GLY A 70 16.25 20.10 9.64
CA GLY A 70 17.39 20.47 10.48
C GLY A 70 18.27 19.28 10.89
N VAL A 71 18.43 18.27 10.01
CA VAL A 71 19.25 17.07 10.26
C VAL A 71 20.18 16.80 9.09
N SER A 72 21.24 16.01 9.30
CA SER A 72 22.15 15.66 8.20
C SER A 72 21.49 14.76 7.15
N GLU A 73 21.94 14.86 5.90
CA GLU A 73 21.52 13.98 4.80
C GLU A 73 21.69 12.49 5.16
N SER A 74 22.79 12.14 5.83
CA SER A 74 23.03 10.78 6.32
C SER A 74 21.98 10.32 7.33
N ASN A 75 21.51 11.23 8.22
CA ASN A 75 20.40 10.92 9.14
C ASN A 75 19.10 10.67 8.37
N VAL A 76 18.81 11.46 7.34
CA VAL A 76 17.64 11.26 6.47
C VAL A 76 17.68 9.89 5.78
N LYS A 77 18.81 9.52 5.17
CA LYS A 77 18.99 8.21 4.52
C LYS A 77 18.66 7.05 5.48
N VAL A 78 19.20 7.11 6.70
CA VAL A 78 18.93 6.10 7.74
C VAL A 78 17.45 6.08 8.13
N ARG A 79 16.81 7.24 8.30
CA ARG A 79 15.38 7.32 8.62
C ARG A 79 14.51 6.77 7.49
N VAL A 80 14.77 7.12 6.24
CA VAL A 80 14.01 6.61 5.08
C VAL A 80 14.14 5.10 4.98
N PHE A 81 15.35 4.56 5.12
CA PHE A 81 15.57 3.12 5.13
C PHE A 81 14.78 2.41 6.24
N ARG A 82 14.89 2.90 7.48
CA ARG A 82 14.15 2.34 8.63
C ARG A 82 12.64 2.47 8.47
N ALA A 83 12.16 3.57 7.89
CA ALA A 83 10.74 3.78 7.64
C ALA A 83 10.18 2.76 6.64
N ARG A 84 10.91 2.50 5.54
CA ARG A 84 10.56 1.47 4.55
C ARG A 84 10.56 0.07 5.14
N LYS A 85 11.61 -0.29 5.90
CA LYS A 85 11.68 -1.59 6.58
C LYS A 85 10.53 -1.81 7.54
N LYS A 86 10.15 -0.78 8.30
CA LYS A 86 9.01 -0.88 9.22
C LYS A 86 7.67 -0.98 8.50
N LEU A 87 7.49 -0.29 7.36
CA LEU A 87 6.30 -0.48 6.53
C LEU A 87 6.21 -1.88 5.94
N GLU A 88 7.34 -2.43 5.48
CA GLU A 88 7.43 -3.82 5.01
C GLU A 88 6.97 -4.77 6.11
N GLU A 89 7.53 -4.68 7.33
CA GLU A 89 7.11 -5.49 8.48
C GLU A 89 5.59 -5.38 8.80
N ILE A 90 4.98 -4.20 8.64
CA ILE A 90 3.56 -3.99 8.92
C ILE A 90 2.66 -4.54 7.80
N LEU A 91 3.09 -4.40 6.55
CA LEU A 91 2.28 -4.72 5.36
C LEU A 91 2.48 -6.16 4.85
N THR A 92 3.54 -6.85 5.28
CA THR A 92 3.75 -8.28 5.03
C THR A 92 3.77 -9.04 6.36
N PRO A 93 2.61 -9.37 6.96
CA PRO A 93 2.59 -10.08 8.24
C PRO A 93 3.06 -11.54 8.19
N GLU A 94 3.40 -12.08 7.02
CA GLU A 94 3.46 -13.54 6.80
C GLU A 94 4.86 -14.18 6.75
N ASP A 95 5.96 -13.46 7.05
CA ASP A 95 7.31 -14.06 7.07
C ASP A 95 8.24 -13.50 8.17
N THR A 96 7.70 -13.16 9.35
CA THR A 96 8.57 -12.85 10.50
C THR A 96 9.06 -14.16 11.10
N HIS A 97 10.32 -14.49 10.77
CA HIS A 97 10.98 -15.75 11.03
C HIS A 97 10.82 -16.29 12.46
N VAL A 98 10.42 -17.57 12.50
CA VAL A 98 10.76 -18.54 13.54
C VAL A 98 12.26 -18.47 13.81
N TYR A 99 12.64 -18.22 15.07
CA TYR A 99 13.93 -18.58 15.66
C TYR A 99 13.67 -19.22 17.03
#